data_AF-A0AAJ6D362-F1
#
_entry.id   AF-A0AAJ6D362-F1
#
_cell.length_a   1.000
_cell.length_b   1.000
_cell.length_c   1.000
_cell.angle_alpha   90.00
_cell.angle_beta   90.00
_cell.angle_gamma   90.00
#
_symmetry.space_group_name_H-M   'P 1'
#
loop_
_entity.id
_entity.type
_entity.pdbx_description
1 polymer ?
#
loop_
_entity_poly.entity_id
_entity_poly.type
_entity_poly.pdbx_seq_one_letter_code
_entity_poly.pdbx_strand_id
1 'polypeptide(L)'
;MFTEKHLEIFANIAAILTAVIAVWAYGRFLWERRQKRLRLESHLRDEKEMRADEGQRTLLHLVANLGMSEIEIVDAAFRSKVIRRRVSLDEQGRADRLLLEYESGNPDADFPRRGRRSPRF
;
A
#
# COMPACT_ATOMS: atom_id res chain seq x y z
N MET A 1 31.35 -34.76 -33.27
CA MET A 1 29.98 -35.30 -33.19
C MET A 1 29.47 -35.56 -31.77
N PHE A 2 30.27 -36.06 -30.81
CA PHE A 2 29.84 -36.18 -29.40
C PHE A 2 29.78 -34.83 -28.66
N THR A 3 30.70 -33.91 -28.94
CA THR A 3 30.83 -32.61 -28.27
C THR A 3 29.67 -31.64 -28.53
N GLU A 4 29.11 -31.63 -29.74
CA GLU A 4 28.00 -30.75 -30.13
C GLU A 4 26.72 -31.05 -29.34
N LYS A 5 26.38 -32.34 -29.22
CA LYS A 5 25.19 -32.78 -28.47
C LYS A 5 25.27 -32.45 -26.98
N HIS A 6 26.46 -32.56 -26.38
CA HIS A 6 26.65 -32.19 -24.98
C HIS A 6 26.47 -30.69 -24.76
N LEU A 7 27.03 -29.86 -25.65
CA LEU A 7 26.91 -28.40 -25.55
C LEU A 7 25.46 -27.92 -25.69
N GLU A 8 24.70 -28.50 -26.62
CA GLU A 8 23.27 -28.20 -26.79
C GLU A 8 22.43 -28.61 -25.57
N ILE A 9 22.73 -29.77 -24.96
CA ILE A 9 22.06 -30.23 -23.74
C ILE A 9 22.35 -29.26 -22.58
N PHE A 10 23.62 -28.88 -22.37
CA PHE A 10 23.98 -27.93 -21.32
C PHE A 10 23.37 -26.54 -21.55
N ALA A 11 23.32 -26.07 -22.79
CA ALA A 11 22.70 -24.80 -23.14
C ALA A 11 21.18 -24.81 -22.84
N ASN A 12 20.48 -25.88 -23.21
CA ASN A 12 19.06 -26.02 -22.92
C ASN A 12 18.78 -26.12 -21.42
N ILE A 13 19.60 -26.86 -20.67
CA ILE A 13 19.49 -26.95 -19.21
C ILE A 13 19.71 -25.59 -18.56
N ALA A 14 20.74 -24.85 -18.99
CA ALA A 14 21.03 -23.51 -18.50
C ALA A 14 19.88 -22.53 -18.79
N ALA A 15 19.29 -22.60 -19.98
CA ALA A 15 18.14 -21.79 -20.36
C ALA A 15 16.91 -22.09 -19.48
N ILE A 16 16.59 -23.37 -19.26
CA ILE A 16 15.47 -23.79 -18.40
C ILE A 16 15.70 -23.31 -16.97
N LEU A 17 16.91 -23.50 -16.43
CA LEU A 17 17.25 -23.03 -15.08
C LEU A 17 17.10 -21.51 -14.96
N THR A 18 17.58 -20.76 -15.95
CA THR A 18 17.45 -19.29 -15.97
C THR A 18 15.99 -18.87 -15.98
N ALA A 19 15.15 -19.53 -16.79
CA ALA A 19 13.73 -19.26 -16.83
C ALA A 19 13.04 -19.56 -15.48
N VAL A 20 13.40 -20.67 -14.82
CA VAL A 20 12.86 -21.04 -13.50
C VAL A 20 13.25 -20.01 -12.44
N ILE A 21 14.52 -19.59 -12.41
CA ILE A 21 15.00 -18.57 -11.45
C ILE A 21 14.28 -17.24 -11.71
N ALA A 22 14.11 -16.84 -12.97
CA ALA A 22 13.42 -15.62 -13.33
C ALA A 22 11.95 -15.62 -12.87
N VAL A 23 11.23 -16.72 -13.13
CA VAL A 23 9.83 -16.86 -12.70
C VAL A 23 9.72 -16.87 -11.17
N TRP A 24 10.63 -17.57 -10.48
CA TRP A 24 10.64 -17.63 -9.03
C TRP A 24 10.94 -16.27 -8.38
N ALA A 25 11.97 -15.57 -8.86
CA ALA A 25 12.32 -14.23 -8.39
C ALA A 25 11.17 -13.24 -8.64
N TYR A 26 10.53 -13.31 -9.81
CA TYR A 26 9.38 -12.46 -10.13
C TYR A 26 8.16 -12.77 -9.24
N GLY A 27 7.88 -14.05 -9.01
CA GLY A 27 6.81 -14.48 -8.09
C GLY A 27 7.03 -13.99 -6.67
N ARG A 28 8.27 -14.12 -6.16
CA ARG A 28 8.65 -13.60 -4.84
C ARG A 28 8.48 -12.08 -4.75
N PHE A 29 8.93 -11.35 -5.75
CA PHE A 29 8.79 -9.90 -5.82
C PHE A 29 7.32 -9.45 -5.80
N LEU A 30 6.45 -10.13 -6.55
CA LEU A 30 5.01 -9.89 -6.51
C LEU A 30 4.41 -10.18 -5.13
N TRP A 31 4.87 -11.24 -4.47
CA TRP A 31 4.39 -11.62 -3.14
C TRP A 31 4.76 -10.57 -2.08
N GLU A 32 6.03 -10.15 -2.03
CA GLU A 32 6.49 -9.12 -1.09
C GLU A 32 5.72 -7.80 -1.29
N ARG A 33 5.47 -7.42 -2.55
CA ARG A 33 4.64 -6.24 -2.87
C ARG A 33 3.20 -6.39 -2.38
N ARG A 34 2.59 -7.57 -2.52
CA ARG A 34 1.23 -7.82 -2.02
C ARG A 34 1.17 -7.80 -0.49
N GLN A 35 2.16 -8.37 0.19
CA GLN A 35 2.19 -8.36 1.66
C GLN A 35 2.28 -6.95 2.24
N LYS A 36 3.06 -6.05 1.64
CA LYS A 36 3.14 -4.65 2.07
C LYS A 36 1.77 -3.96 1.98
N ARG A 37 1.05 -4.18 0.87
CA ARG A 37 -0.32 -3.68 0.70
C ARG A 37 -1.27 -4.25 1.76
N LEU A 38 -1.25 -5.56 1.99
CA LEU A 38 -2.13 -6.20 2.96
C LEU A 38 -1.86 -5.75 4.40
N ARG A 39 -0.58 -5.52 4.77
CA ARG A 39 -0.24 -4.97 6.08
C ARG A 39 -0.77 -3.55 6.27
N LEU A 40 -0.65 -2.69 5.25
CA LEU A 40 -1.19 -1.35 5.29
C LEU A 40 -2.73 -1.36 5.39
N GLU A 41 -3.40 -2.20 4.60
CA GLU A 41 -4.87 -2.35 4.64
C GLU A 41 -5.35 -2.91 5.99
N SER A 42 -4.68 -3.93 6.54
CA SER A 42 -5.02 -4.49 7.85
C SER A 42 -4.83 -3.46 8.95
N HIS A 43 -3.71 -2.74 8.97
CA HIS A 43 -3.42 -1.76 10.02
C HIS A 43 -4.44 -0.62 10.01
N LEU A 44 -4.77 -0.09 8.82
CA LEU A 44 -5.79 0.97 8.70
C LEU A 44 -7.20 0.46 9.04
N ARG A 45 -7.51 -0.81 8.76
CA ARG A 45 -8.79 -1.42 9.16
C ARG A 45 -8.88 -1.57 10.68
N ASP A 46 -7.86 -2.13 11.31
CA ASP A 46 -7.81 -2.34 12.75
C ASP A 46 -7.90 -1.00 13.50
N GLU A 47 -7.22 0.03 13.01
CA GLU A 47 -7.31 1.37 13.61
C GLU A 47 -8.69 2.02 13.46
N LYS A 48 -9.38 1.81 12.34
CA LYS A 48 -10.77 2.28 12.12
C LYS A 48 -11.76 1.56 13.04
N GLU A 49 -11.52 0.29 13.34
CA GLU A 49 -12.36 -0.50 14.26
C GLU A 49 -12.09 -0.17 15.73
N MET A 50 -10.85 0.19 16.09
CA MET A 50 -10.45 0.43 17.49
C MET A 50 -10.66 1.87 17.99
N ARG A 51 -10.76 2.88 17.11
CA ARG A 51 -10.91 4.29 17.53
C ARG A 51 -12.07 4.98 16.82
N ALA A 52 -12.81 5.80 17.59
CA ALA A 52 -13.89 6.66 17.11
C ALA A 52 -13.41 7.93 16.36
N ASP A 53 -12.10 8.08 16.16
CA ASP A 53 -11.51 9.11 15.30
C ASP A 53 -11.53 8.59 13.86
N GLU A 54 -11.60 9.46 12.84
CA GLU A 54 -11.84 9.12 11.40
C GLU A 54 -10.85 8.12 10.75
N GLY A 55 -9.95 7.45 11.50
CA GLY A 55 -9.01 6.45 10.98
C GLY A 55 -7.93 7.05 10.08
N GLN A 56 -7.80 8.37 10.08
CA GLN A 56 -6.87 9.12 9.24
C GLN A 56 -5.49 9.13 9.87
N ARG A 57 -4.49 8.56 9.19
CA ARG A 57 -3.09 8.62 9.60
C ARG A 57 -2.23 9.38 8.61
N THR A 58 -1.31 10.17 9.16
CA THR A 58 -0.26 10.81 8.37
C THR A 58 0.74 9.77 7.90
N LEU A 59 1.39 10.04 6.76
CA LEU A 59 2.47 9.20 6.23
C LEU A 59 3.55 8.92 7.30
N LEU A 60 3.95 9.95 8.05
CA LEU A 60 4.98 9.82 9.09
C LEU A 60 4.58 8.83 10.20
N HIS A 61 3.30 8.79 10.59
CA HIS A 61 2.82 7.83 11.58
C HIS A 61 2.87 6.39 11.05
N LEU A 62 2.53 6.21 9.76
CA LEU A 62 2.60 4.90 9.10
C LEU A 62 4.04 4.42 8.91
N VAL A 63 4.98 5.32 8.64
CA VAL A 63 6.43 5.00 8.60
C VAL A 63 6.87 4.45 9.95
N ALA A 64 6.52 5.15 11.04
CA ALA A 64 6.92 4.77 12.40
C ALA A 64 6.33 3.41 12.84
N ASN A 65 5.06 3.13 12.52
CA ASN A 65 4.40 1.90 12.95
C ASN A 65 4.65 0.69 12.02
N LEU A 66 4.75 0.92 10.71
CA LEU A 66 4.86 -0.16 9.72
C LEU A 66 6.31 -0.45 9.32
N GLY A 67 7.25 0.44 9.66
CA GLY A 67 8.65 0.32 9.27
C GLY A 67 8.85 0.38 7.74
N MET A 68 7.88 0.93 7.01
CA MET A 68 7.96 1.15 5.56
C MET A 68 8.42 2.57 5.27
N SER A 69 9.14 2.76 4.16
CA SER A 69 9.45 4.11 3.68
C SER A 69 8.19 4.84 3.21
N GLU A 70 8.24 6.18 3.22
CA GLU A 70 7.12 7.00 2.72
C GLU A 70 6.74 6.64 1.28
N ILE A 71 7.73 6.36 0.43
CA ILE A 71 7.54 5.97 -0.97
C ILE A 71 6.77 4.65 -1.07
N GLU A 72 7.10 3.66 -0.23
CA GLU A 72 6.41 2.37 -0.21
C GLU A 72 4.98 2.48 0.30
N ILE A 73 4.75 3.33 1.30
CA ILE A 73 3.40 3.61 1.83
C ILE A 73 2.56 4.29 0.75
N VAL A 74 3.13 5.28 0.05
CA VAL A 74 2.45 5.97 -1.04
C VAL A 74 2.17 5.00 -2.20
N ASP A 75 3.14 4.21 -2.66
CA ASP A 75 2.93 3.21 -3.73
C ASP A 75 1.87 2.16 -3.33
N ALA A 76 1.89 1.70 -2.08
CA ALA A 76 0.89 0.78 -1.54
C ALA A 76 -0.51 1.41 -1.49
N ALA A 77 -0.61 2.67 -1.05
CA ALA A 77 -1.87 3.41 -1.00
C ALA A 77 -2.44 3.67 -2.41
N PHE A 78 -1.61 4.06 -3.38
CA PHE A 78 -2.03 4.27 -4.76
C PHE A 78 -2.54 2.99 -5.44
N ARG A 79 -1.96 1.83 -5.11
CA ARG A 79 -2.37 0.52 -5.65
C ARG A 79 -3.59 -0.08 -4.96
N SER A 80 -3.93 0.41 -3.77
CA SER A 80 -5.11 -0.05 -3.06
C SER A 80 -6.36 0.68 -3.57
N LYS A 81 -7.40 -0.10 -3.90
CA LYS A 81 -8.71 0.44 -4.28
C LYS A 81 -9.53 0.95 -3.09
N VAL A 82 -9.12 0.61 -1.87
CA VAL A 82 -9.86 0.86 -0.63
C VAL A 82 -9.20 1.92 0.25
N ILE A 83 -8.03 2.45 -0.15
CA ILE A 83 -7.36 3.51 0.59
C ILE A 83 -7.63 4.84 -0.10
N ARG A 84 -8.32 5.75 0.59
CA ARG A 84 -8.48 7.14 0.13
C ARG A 84 -7.35 8.00 0.66
N ARG A 85 -6.95 8.94 -0.20
CA ARG A 85 -5.95 9.96 0.09
C ARG A 85 -6.68 11.27 0.31
N ARG A 86 -6.56 11.82 1.51
CA ARG A 86 -7.05 13.17 1.84
C ARG A 86 -5.85 14.07 2.10
N VAL A 87 -6.00 15.34 1.75
CA VAL A 87 -5.03 16.38 2.08
C VAL A 87 -5.64 17.18 3.22
N SER A 88 -4.99 17.14 4.38
CA SER A 88 -5.31 18.05 5.48
C SER A 88 -4.83 19.44 5.11
N LEU A 89 -5.68 20.42 5.34
CA LEU A 89 -5.35 21.83 5.14
C LEU A 89 -5.00 22.45 6.50
N ASP A 90 -3.99 23.31 6.53
CA ASP A 90 -3.65 24.16 7.67
C ASP A 90 -4.73 25.23 7.91
N GLU A 91 -4.64 25.96 9.01
CA GLU A 91 -5.54 27.08 9.36
C GLU A 91 -5.62 28.16 8.26
N GLN A 92 -4.61 28.24 7.40
CA GLN A 92 -4.53 29.15 6.26
C GLN A 92 -5.08 28.55 4.95
N GLY A 93 -5.68 27.36 4.99
CA GLY A 93 -6.22 26.66 3.83
C GLY A 93 -5.16 26.05 2.91
N ARG A 94 -3.90 25.95 3.36
CA ARG A 94 -2.78 25.37 2.61
C ARG A 94 -2.67 23.88 2.89
N ALA A 95 -2.27 23.08 1.91
CA ALA A 95 -1.98 21.66 2.12
C ALA A 95 -0.83 21.48 3.13
N ASP A 96 -1.12 20.88 4.29
CA ASP A 96 -0.15 20.63 5.36
C ASP A 96 0.27 19.16 5.38
N ARG A 97 -0.69 18.22 5.36
CA ARG A 97 -0.41 16.79 5.56
C ARG A 97 -1.23 15.90 4.65
N LEU A 98 -0.59 14.86 4.13
CA LEU A 98 -1.26 13.78 3.41
C LEU A 98 -1.76 12.74 4.43
N LEU A 99 -3.07 12.52 4.43
CA LEU A 99 -3.77 11.59 5.29
C LEU A 99 -4.25 10.40 4.46
N LEU A 100 -4.04 9.20 4.99
CA LEU A 100 -4.53 7.94 4.42
C LEU A 100 -5.65 7.41 5.30
N GLU A 101 -6.76 7.00 4.67
CA GLU A 101 -7.95 6.48 5.34
C GLU A 101 -8.47 5.24 4.60
N TYR A 102 -8.99 4.27 5.37
CA TYR A 102 -9.63 3.09 4.82
C TYR A 102 -11.11 3.37 4.49
N GLU A 103 -11.46 3.33 3.21
CA GLU A 103 -12.83 3.46 2.71
C GLU A 103 -13.55 2.11 2.89
N SER A 104 -14.55 2.04 3.78
CA SER A 104 -15.31 0.80 3.97
C SER A 104 -16.43 0.64 2.94
N GLY A 105 -16.68 1.67 2.11
CA GLY A 105 -17.78 1.71 1.15
C GLY A 105 -19.12 2.08 1.78
N ASN A 106 -19.12 2.51 3.04
CA ASN A 106 -20.30 3.04 3.72
C ASN A 106 -20.16 4.57 3.79
N PRO A 107 -20.90 5.34 2.96
CA PRO A 107 -20.76 6.79 2.91
C PRO A 107 -21.08 7.47 4.25
N ASP A 108 -21.94 6.90 5.09
CA ASP A 108 -22.27 7.51 6.40
C ASP A 108 -21.15 7.36 7.43
N ALA A 109 -20.29 6.34 7.28
CA ALA A 109 -19.10 6.14 8.10
C ALA A 109 -17.87 6.86 7.53
N ASP A 110 -17.77 6.96 6.21
CA ASP A 110 -16.66 7.61 5.49
C ASP A 110 -16.83 9.15 5.37
N PHE A 111 -18.04 9.64 5.63
CA PHE A 111 -18.40 11.06 5.75
C PHE A 111 -19.21 11.29 7.03
N PRO A 112 -18.58 11.38 8.22
CA PRO A 112 -19.28 11.99 9.34
C PRO A 112 -19.67 13.41 8.87
N ARG A 113 -20.97 13.66 8.75
CA ARG A 113 -21.50 14.96 8.36
C ARG A 113 -20.84 15.98 9.27
N ARG A 114 -19.85 16.73 8.75
CA ARG A 114 -19.20 17.83 9.47
C ARG A 114 -20.33 18.65 10.07
N GLY A 115 -20.47 18.53 11.40
CA GLY A 115 -21.48 19.26 12.12
C GLY A 115 -21.34 20.71 11.71
N ARG A 116 -22.40 21.26 11.12
CA ARG A 116 -22.57 22.70 11.00
C ARG A 116 -22.23 23.25 12.38
N ARG A 117 -21.07 23.88 12.53
CA ARG A 117 -20.85 24.82 13.62
C ARG A 117 -21.92 25.89 13.42
N SER A 118 -23.02 25.79 14.15
CA SER A 118 -23.97 26.87 14.28
C SER A 118 -23.19 28.06 14.83
N PRO A 119 -23.13 29.20 14.11
CA PRO A 119 -22.60 30.41 14.71
C PRO A 119 -23.56 30.77 15.85
N ARG A 120 -23.06 30.71 17.09
CA ARG A 120 -23.70 31.39 18.21
C ARG A 120 -23.52 32.88 17.97
N PHE A 121 -24.57 33.53 17.50
CA PHE A 121 -24.78 34.95 17.71
C PHE A 121 -25.55 35.13 19.03
#